data_AF-A0A3D5AIF2-F1
#
_entry.id   AF-A0A3D5AIF2-F1
#
_cell.length_a   1.000
_cell.length_b   1.000
_cell.length_c   1.000
_cell.angle_alpha   90.00
_cell.angle_beta   90.00
_cell.angle_gamma   90.00
#
_symmetry.space_group_name_H-M   'P 1'
#
loop_
_entity.id
_entity.type
_entity.pdbx_description
1 polymer ?
#
loop_
_entity_poly.entity_id
_entity_poly.type
_entity_poly.pdbx_seq_one_letter_code
_entity_poly.pdbx_strand_id
1 'polypeptide(L)'
;MSRRPLGVLLSAAVAGAGILTLVSPSPATPPDSRQAQYAAAAAEFGVPESILLAVSYLESRWDFNAGTPSTGGGYGPMHLTDAAYVASLPGLEEPVGEDRRGDDSREELPGG
;
A
#
# COMPACT_ATOMS: atom_id res chain seq x y z
N MET A 1 -11.73 -20.46 60.96
CA MET A 1 -11.18 -21.75 61.40
C MET A 1 -10.71 -22.50 60.15
N SER A 2 -9.41 -22.83 60.09
CA SER A 2 -8.60 -23.49 59.04
C SER A 2 -9.32 -24.57 58.20
N ARG A 3 -8.86 -24.96 56.99
CA ARG A 3 -7.51 -25.45 56.64
C ARG A 3 -7.24 -25.41 55.13
N ARG A 4 -5.99 -25.13 54.74
CA ARG A 4 -5.41 -25.49 53.43
C ARG A 4 -4.94 -26.96 53.47
N PRO A 5 -4.88 -27.64 52.31
CA PRO A 5 -3.67 -28.40 52.01
C PRO A 5 -3.13 -28.23 50.58
N LEU A 6 -1.86 -28.57 50.50
CA LEU A 6 -0.83 -28.43 49.47
C LEU A 6 -0.88 -29.61 48.45
N GLY A 7 -0.31 -29.41 47.25
CA GLY A 7 0.08 -30.46 46.29
C GLY A 7 -0.89 -30.59 45.11
N VAL A 8 -0.48 -30.69 43.84
CA VAL A 8 0.59 -31.52 43.26
C VAL A 8 1.12 -30.89 41.96
N LEU A 9 2.41 -31.10 41.72
CA LEU A 9 3.21 -30.77 40.52
C LEU A 9 2.69 -31.47 39.25
N LEU A 10 2.77 -30.82 38.09
CA LEU A 10 3.20 -31.50 36.86
C LEU A 10 3.79 -30.51 35.85
N SER A 11 5.08 -30.68 35.57
CA SER A 11 5.82 -30.02 34.50
C SER A 11 5.35 -30.52 33.13
N ALA A 12 5.27 -29.63 32.15
CA ALA A 12 5.40 -29.98 30.75
C ALA A 12 6.29 -28.92 30.07
N ALA A 13 7.56 -29.26 29.92
CA ALA A 13 8.50 -28.49 29.10
C ALA A 13 8.15 -28.74 27.63
N VAL A 14 7.67 -27.72 26.93
CA VAL A 14 7.61 -27.74 25.46
C VAL A 14 8.86 -27.04 24.96
N ALA A 15 9.86 -27.84 24.58
CA ALA A 15 11.04 -27.38 23.86
C ALA A 15 10.65 -27.10 22.41
N GLY A 16 10.15 -25.89 22.13
CA GLY A 16 9.98 -25.39 20.78
C GLY A 16 11.31 -24.80 20.29
N ALA A 17 12.10 -25.58 19.55
CA ALA A 17 13.23 -25.05 18.79
C ALA A 17 12.71 -24.28 17.57
N GLY A 18 12.19 -23.07 17.81
CA GLY A 18 11.89 -22.11 16.76
C GLY A 18 13.19 -21.49 16.26
N ILE A 19 13.54 -21.77 15.01
CA ILE A 19 14.62 -21.04 14.32
C ILE A 19 14.11 -19.61 14.14
N LEU A 20 14.48 -18.72 15.05
CA LEU A 20 14.19 -17.30 14.93
C LEU A 20 15.15 -16.71 13.89
N THR A 21 14.72 -16.68 12.63
CA THR A 21 15.43 -15.90 11.61
C THR A 21 15.27 -14.43 11.98
N LEU A 22 16.30 -13.85 12.58
CA LEU A 22 16.38 -12.41 12.82
C LEU A 22 16.46 -11.73 11.46
N VAL A 23 15.32 -11.31 10.92
CA VAL A 23 15.29 -10.33 9.84
C VAL A 23 15.80 -9.04 10.46
N SER A 24 17.04 -8.66 10.15
CA SER A 24 17.53 -7.33 10.47
C SER A 24 16.65 -6.34 9.71
N PRO A 25 16.06 -5.32 10.37
CA PRO A 25 15.39 -4.27 9.62
C PRO A 25 16.43 -3.67 8.67
N SER A 26 16.14 -3.71 7.37
CA SER A 26 16.89 -2.90 6.41
C SER A 26 16.86 -1.46 6.92
N PRO A 27 17.98 -0.70 6.90
CA PRO A 27 17.94 0.70 7.27
C PRO A 27 16.87 1.37 6.41
N ALA A 28 15.75 1.71 7.04
CA ALA A 28 14.74 2.53 6.39
C ALA A 28 15.43 3.87 6.17
N THR A 29 15.79 4.18 4.91
CA THR A 29 16.04 5.55 4.50
C THR A 29 14.89 6.37 5.09
N PRO A 30 15.15 7.37 5.94
CA PRO A 30 14.08 8.21 6.46
C PRO A 30 13.26 8.62 5.25
N PRO A 31 11.95 8.33 5.22
CA PRO A 31 11.16 8.64 4.04
C PRO A 31 11.38 10.13 3.79
N ASP A 32 11.85 10.47 2.59
CA ASP A 32 11.96 11.87 2.20
C ASP A 32 10.62 12.51 2.55
N SER A 33 10.68 13.62 3.29
CA SER A 33 9.46 14.29 3.73
C SER A 33 8.54 14.48 2.51
N ARG A 34 7.23 14.38 2.70
CA ARG A 34 6.26 14.54 1.60
C ARG A 34 6.61 15.76 0.73
N GLN A 35 6.90 16.90 1.36
CA GLN A 35 7.38 18.10 0.69
C GLN A 35 8.60 17.86 -0.21
N ALA A 36 9.64 17.18 0.27
CA ALA A 36 10.82 16.86 -0.54
C ALA A 36 10.47 16.02 -1.78
N GLN A 37 9.56 15.05 -1.64
CA GLN A 37 9.10 14.23 -2.78
C GLN A 37 8.34 15.08 -3.81
N TYR A 38 7.45 15.98 -3.36
CA TYR A 38 6.73 16.87 -4.27
C TYR A 38 7.62 17.95 -4.90
N ALA A 39 8.62 18.45 -4.18
CA ALA A 39 9.62 19.38 -4.73
C ALA A 39 10.47 18.70 -5.82
N ALA A 40 10.86 17.44 -5.61
CA ALA A 40 11.58 16.66 -6.63
C ALA A 40 10.71 16.44 -7.88
N ALA A 41 9.44 16.04 -7.71
CA ALA A 41 8.51 15.88 -8.82
C ALA A 41 8.24 17.21 -9.56
N ALA A 42 8.15 18.32 -8.84
CA ALA A 42 7.99 19.64 -9.43
C ALA A 42 9.18 20.02 -10.32
N ALA A 43 10.40 19.72 -9.89
CA ALA A 43 11.62 19.94 -10.66
C ALA A 43 11.71 19.05 -11.91
N GLU A 44 11.25 17.80 -11.81
CA GLU A 44 11.27 16.83 -12.91
C GLU A 44 10.24 17.14 -13.99
N PHE A 45 8.99 17.41 -13.59
CA PHE A 45 7.86 17.54 -14.52
C PHE A 45 7.47 18.99 -14.84
N GLY A 46 8.13 19.98 -14.22
CA GLY A 46 7.85 21.40 -14.44
C GLY A 46 6.49 21.87 -13.92
N VAL A 47 5.82 21.07 -13.10
CA VAL A 47 4.54 21.42 -12.45
C VAL A 47 4.84 22.08 -11.10
N PRO A 48 4.23 23.23 -10.75
CA PRO A 48 4.49 23.87 -9.46
C PRO A 48 4.18 22.95 -8.27
N GLU A 49 5.07 22.92 -7.26
CA GLU A 49 4.93 22.09 -6.05
C GLU A 49 3.58 22.29 -5.36
N SER A 50 3.12 23.54 -5.26
CA SER A 50 1.84 23.89 -4.64
C SER A 50 0.63 23.26 -5.34
N ILE A 51 0.71 23.09 -6.67
CA ILE A 51 -0.34 22.45 -7.45
C ILE A 51 -0.34 20.94 -7.18
N LEU A 52 0.83 20.30 -7.18
CA LEU A 52 0.93 18.87 -6.87
C LEU A 52 0.44 18.57 -5.43
N LEU A 53 0.80 19.43 -4.47
CA LEU A 53 0.30 19.35 -3.10
C LEU A 53 -1.22 19.57 -3.01
N ALA A 54 -1.78 20.52 -3.76
CA ALA A 54 -3.22 20.77 -3.78
C ALA A 54 -4.00 19.58 -4.37
N VAL A 55 -3.55 19.05 -5.51
CA VAL A 55 -4.19 17.89 -6.16
C VAL A 55 -4.11 16.66 -5.26
N SER A 56 -2.94 16.37 -4.69
CA SER A 56 -2.80 15.24 -3.74
C SER A 56 -3.71 15.35 -2.52
N TYR A 57 -3.94 16.57 -2.04
CA TYR A 57 -4.90 16.78 -0.97
C TYR A 57 -6.34 16.55 -1.43
N LEU A 58 -6.72 16.96 -2.64
CA LEU A 58 -8.05 16.68 -3.18
C LEU A 58 -8.29 15.18 -3.36
N GLU A 59 -7.29 14.45 -3.87
CA GLU A 59 -7.42 13.03 -4.20
C GLU A 59 -7.61 12.15 -2.97
N SER A 60 -6.80 12.35 -1.92
CA SER A 60 -6.81 11.43 -0.78
C SER A 60 -6.98 12.11 0.57
N ARG A 61 -6.98 13.46 0.61
CA ARG A 61 -6.87 14.24 1.86
C ARG A 61 -5.61 13.89 2.66
N TRP A 62 -4.60 13.35 1.96
CA TRP A 62 -3.41 12.70 2.51
C TRP A 62 -3.67 11.55 3.48
N ASP A 63 -4.85 10.95 3.42
CA ASP A 63 -5.06 9.62 3.96
C ASP A 63 -4.43 8.61 2.99
N PHE A 64 -3.51 7.80 3.50
CA PHE A 64 -2.81 6.76 2.75
C PHE A 64 -3.25 5.36 3.18
N ASN A 65 -4.39 5.23 3.87
CA ASN A 65 -4.98 3.97 4.33
C ASN A 65 -3.96 3.08 5.06
N ALA A 66 -3.11 3.66 5.91
CA ALA A 66 -2.02 2.97 6.60
C ALA A 66 -1.07 2.16 5.68
N GLY A 67 -0.99 2.53 4.40
CA GLY A 67 -0.19 1.86 3.37
C GLY A 67 -0.91 0.71 2.66
N THR A 68 -2.16 0.41 3.00
CA THR A 68 -2.99 -0.57 2.29
C THR A 68 -3.75 0.10 1.15
N PRO A 69 -4.25 -0.65 0.14
CA PRO A 69 -5.10 -0.06 -0.87
C PRO A 69 -6.42 0.44 -0.28
N SER A 70 -6.99 1.48 -0.90
CA SER A 70 -8.37 1.89 -0.66
C SER A 70 -9.37 0.87 -1.23
N THR A 71 -10.67 1.08 -1.00
CA THR A 71 -11.73 0.28 -1.66
C THR A 71 -11.73 0.43 -3.18
N GLY A 72 -11.18 1.53 -3.70
CA GLY A 72 -10.96 1.76 -5.13
C GLY A 72 -9.60 1.25 -5.63
N GLY A 73 -8.83 0.54 -4.81
CA GLY A 73 -7.53 -0.02 -5.15
C GLY A 73 -6.37 0.99 -5.23
N GLY A 74 -6.60 2.24 -4.81
CA GLY A 74 -5.61 3.31 -4.85
C GLY A 74 -4.72 3.37 -3.59
N TYR A 75 -3.50 3.84 -3.76
CA TYR A 75 -2.47 3.94 -2.73
C TYR A 75 -1.98 5.38 -2.53
N GLY A 76 -1.66 5.70 -1.28
CA GLY A 76 -0.93 6.91 -0.93
C GLY A 76 -1.67 8.23 -1.23
N PRO A 77 -0.95 9.37 -1.16
CA PRO A 77 -1.53 10.70 -1.30
C PRO A 77 -2.03 11.04 -2.72
N MET A 78 -1.67 10.24 -3.72
CA MET A 78 -2.09 10.44 -5.11
C MET A 78 -3.15 9.42 -5.55
N HIS A 79 -3.63 8.56 -4.63
CA HIS A 79 -4.58 7.48 -4.91
C HIS A 79 -4.20 6.64 -6.16
N LEU A 80 -2.89 6.41 -6.35
CA LEU A 80 -2.36 5.69 -7.51
C LEU A 80 -2.70 4.21 -7.40
N THR A 81 -3.19 3.62 -8.48
CA THR A 81 -3.52 2.20 -8.54
C THR A 81 -2.35 1.38 -9.04
N ASP A 82 -2.11 0.22 -8.44
CA ASP A 82 -1.24 -0.80 -9.02
C ASP A 82 -2.01 -1.57 -10.10
N ALA A 83 -1.51 -1.55 -11.34
CA ALA A 83 -2.21 -2.15 -12.48
C ALA A 83 -2.37 -3.67 -12.36
N ALA A 84 -1.39 -4.38 -11.79
CA ALA A 84 -1.47 -5.83 -11.59
C ALA A 84 -2.45 -6.18 -10.47
N TYR A 85 -2.46 -5.40 -9.38
CA TYR A 85 -3.44 -5.53 -8.32
C TYR A 85 -4.85 -5.29 -8.85
N VAL A 86 -5.08 -4.18 -9.55
CA VAL A 86 -6.39 -3.84 -10.15
C VAL A 86 -6.85 -4.94 -11.13
N ALA A 87 -5.95 -5.44 -12.00
CA ALA A 87 -6.27 -6.52 -12.92
C ALA A 87 -6.61 -7.86 -12.23
N SER A 88 -6.14 -8.06 -10.99
CA SER A 88 -6.46 -9.25 -10.19
C SER A 88 -7.78 -9.15 -9.44
N LEU A 89 -8.38 -7.97 -9.35
CA LEU A 89 -9.63 -7.75 -8.61
C LEU A 89 -10.83 -8.30 -9.41
N PRO A 90 -11.71 -9.10 -8.78
CA PRO A 90 -12.89 -9.62 -9.45
C PRO A 90 -13.87 -8.50 -9.82
N GLY A 91 -14.34 -8.49 -11.07
CA GLY A 91 -15.36 -7.55 -11.55
C GLY A 91 -14.84 -6.20 -12.09
N LEU A 92 -13.53 -6.03 -12.22
CA LEU A 92 -12.91 -4.88 -12.93
C LEU A 92 -12.48 -5.24 -14.37
N GLU A 93 -13.01 -6.34 -14.93
CA GLU A 93 -12.79 -6.69 -16.34
C GLU A 93 -13.32 -5.56 -17.24
N GLU A 94 -12.43 -4.90 -17.97
CA GLU A 94 -12.81 -3.93 -19.00
C GLU A 94 -13.64 -4.65 -20.07
N PRO A 95 -14.84 -4.16 -20.45
CA PRO A 95 -15.53 -4.70 -21.60
C PRO A 95 -14.61 -4.63 -22.83
N VAL A 96 -14.50 -5.76 -23.54
CA VAL A 96 -13.64 -5.88 -24.72
C VAL A 96 -14.04 -4.81 -25.75
N GLY A 97 -13.11 -3.89 -26.04
CA GLY A 97 -13.25 -2.88 -27.10
C GLY A 97 -13.52 -1.44 -26.65
N GLU A 98 -13.68 -1.17 -25.35
CA GLU A 98 -13.96 0.20 -24.87
C GLU A 98 -12.84 0.71 -23.96
N ASP A 99 -12.03 1.65 -24.48
CA ASP A 99 -11.00 2.31 -23.69
C ASP A 99 -11.59 3.49 -22.90
N ARG A 100 -11.62 3.36 -21.57
CA ARG A 100 -12.18 4.40 -20.68
C ARG A 100 -11.45 5.74 -20.71
N ARG A 101 -10.28 5.84 -21.35
CA ARG A 101 -9.61 7.14 -21.52
C ARG A 101 -10.44 8.12 -22.36
N GLY A 102 -11.33 7.60 -23.21
CA GLY A 102 -12.22 8.43 -24.03
C GLY A 102 -11.49 9.26 -25.09
N ASP A 103 -10.26 8.86 -25.42
CA ASP A 103 -9.48 9.41 -26.52
C ASP A 103 -9.06 8.29 -27.49
N ASP A 104 -8.91 8.64 -28.76
CA ASP A 104 -8.51 7.71 -29.83
C ASP A 104 -6.98 7.59 -29.97
N SER A 105 -6.22 8.06 -28.97
CA SER A 105 -4.77 8.23 -29.12
C SER A 105 -3.96 6.94 -29.01
N ARG A 106 -4.55 5.86 -28.50
CA ARG A 106 -3.91 4.54 -28.40
C ARG A 106 -4.26 3.69 -29.61
N GLU A 107 -3.23 3.12 -30.23
CA GLU A 107 -3.41 2.07 -31.24
C GLU A 107 -4.21 0.90 -30.64
N GLU A 108 -5.33 0.59 -31.30
CA GLU A 108 -6.14 -0.58 -30.96
C GLU A 108 -5.28 -1.83 -31.16
N LEU A 109 -5.06 -2.57 -30.08
CA LEU A 109 -4.26 -3.80 -30.17
C LEU A 109 -5.02 -4.77 -31.08
N PRO A 110 -4.38 -5.33 -32.14
CA PRO A 110 -5.05 -6.26 -33.04
C PRO A 110 -5.59 -7.45 -32.24
N GLY A 111 -6.90 -7.67 -32.33
CA GLY A 111 -7.66 -8.59 -31.50
C GLY A 111 -7.09 -10.01 -31.47
N GLY A 112 -7.04 -10.57 -30.26
CA GLY A 112 -6.81 -12.00 -30.01
C GLY A 112 -8.11 -12.76 -29.96
#